data_AF-A0A7U9N0I3-F1
#
_entry.id   AF-A0A7U9N0I3-F1
#
_cell.length_a   1.000
_cell.length_b   1.000
_cell.length_c   1.000
_cell.angle_alpha   90.00
_cell.angle_beta   90.00
_cell.angle_gamma   90.00
#
_symmetry.space_group_name_H-M   'P 1'
#
loop_
_entity.id
_entity.type
_entity.pdbx_description
1 polymer ?
#
loop_
_entity_poly.entity_id
_entity_poly.type
_entity_poly.pdbx_seq_one_letter_code
_entity_poly.pdbx_strand_id
1 'polypeptide(L)'
;MSLKTIIKNDLWRWNYILPFVLKYQADNRGIVYIINKAVTAYRTISPIKSKGKRTVGRDIKELLLKIDITIDNSNGFIYFIDVHKTVAVSGNILGNFCLDYSIIIDRAFDEIYQEAVRYNDEYGREARLVMEGMLSLCDRIIKEIADKDSKIHNKNKYIQYYKDMFMKPAEHFEEALQRILFFNQILWQTRHRLNGLGRLDKILNRVYNKDIESGYITKKEAEIILDDFLITLSKYPEYKSDSLMGDIGQIIILGGLTSDEDYFYNDLTLMFLEAIARVKRPDPKVLLRVSKFMPDYIINNITECLLAQTGSPLLSNDDVVIPAIESSFSKEDIYNYHTMQE
;
A
#
# COMPACT_ATOMS: atom_id res chain seq x y z
N MET A 1 20.23 -4.19 34.69
CA MET A 1 20.45 -4.60 33.28
C MET A 1 21.80 -4.00 32.86
N SER A 2 22.73 -4.75 32.26
CA SER A 2 24.09 -4.20 31.99
C SER A 2 24.03 -3.08 30.94
N LEU A 3 24.94 -2.11 31.03
CA LEU A 3 25.04 -0.99 30.06
C LEU A 3 25.20 -1.50 28.62
N LYS A 4 25.94 -2.61 28.42
CA LYS A 4 26.06 -3.33 27.14
C LYS A 4 24.73 -3.87 26.63
N THR A 5 23.87 -4.35 27.52
CA THR A 5 22.55 -4.90 27.18
C THR A 5 21.58 -3.77 26.80
N ILE A 6 21.65 -2.62 27.46
CA ILE A 6 20.86 -1.43 27.12
C ILE A 6 21.30 -0.89 25.76
N ILE A 7 22.61 -0.73 25.53
CA ILE A 7 23.16 -0.26 24.24
C ILE A 7 22.80 -1.22 23.10
N LYS A 8 22.93 -2.55 23.28
CA LYS A 8 22.51 -3.54 22.27
C LYS A 8 21.00 -3.55 22.04
N ASN A 9 20.23 -3.31 23.11
CA ASN A 9 18.76 -3.13 23.06
C ASN A 9 18.32 -1.73 22.65
N ASP A 10 19.21 -0.80 22.32
CA ASP A 10 18.87 0.52 21.78
C ASP A 10 19.48 0.73 20.38
N LEU A 11 20.51 -0.03 20.01
CA LEU A 11 21.14 -0.03 18.69
C LEU A 11 20.13 -0.30 17.56
N TRP A 12 19.18 -1.21 17.77
CA TRP A 12 18.11 -1.46 16.77
C TRP A 12 17.17 -0.27 16.60
N ARG A 13 16.98 0.55 17.66
CA ARG A 13 16.18 1.78 17.61
C ARG A 13 16.93 2.85 16.83
N TRP A 14 18.25 2.92 16.96
CA TRP A 14 19.10 3.75 16.09
C TRP A 14 19.12 3.27 14.64
N ASN A 15 19.14 1.96 14.39
CA ASN A 15 18.96 1.40 13.04
C ASN A 15 17.60 1.75 12.42
N TYR A 16 16.61 2.16 13.21
CA TYR A 16 15.34 2.68 12.73
C TYR A 16 15.37 4.21 12.53
N ILE A 17 15.83 4.95 13.55
CA ILE A 17 15.83 6.42 13.55
C ILE A 17 16.77 6.95 12.47
N LEU A 18 17.95 6.33 12.29
CA LEU A 18 18.95 6.83 11.36
C LEU A 18 18.40 6.85 9.92
N PRO A 19 17.92 5.74 9.31
CA PRO A 19 17.30 5.78 7.99
C PRO A 19 16.09 6.71 7.89
N PHE A 20 15.28 6.81 8.95
CA PHE A 20 14.12 7.71 8.96
C PHE A 20 14.52 9.20 8.86
N VAL A 21 15.71 9.55 9.33
CA VAL A 21 16.18 10.95 9.40
C VAL A 21 17.15 11.28 8.25
N LEU A 22 17.74 10.26 7.61
CA LEU A 22 18.68 10.43 6.49
C LEU A 22 18.07 11.24 5.33
N LYS A 23 16.77 11.11 5.06
CA LYS A 23 16.08 11.91 4.04
C LYS A 23 16.16 13.43 4.21
N TYR A 24 16.37 13.90 5.43
CA TYR A 24 16.57 15.33 5.70
C TYR A 24 18.00 15.81 5.40
N GLN A 25 18.92 14.91 5.02
CA GLN A 25 20.24 15.31 4.55
C GLN A 25 20.17 16.07 3.22
N ALA A 26 19.23 15.68 2.35
CA ALA A 26 19.02 16.32 1.06
C ALA A 26 18.53 17.78 1.17
N ASP A 27 17.99 18.20 2.34
CA ASP A 27 17.47 19.55 2.55
C ASP A 27 18.58 20.62 2.64
N ASN A 28 19.87 20.24 2.68
CA ASN A 28 21.03 21.15 2.79
C ASN A 28 20.98 22.15 3.98
N ARG A 29 20.18 21.87 5.02
CA ARG A 29 20.03 22.72 6.23
C ARG A 29 21.12 22.51 7.29
N GLY A 30 22.15 21.73 6.98
CA GLY A 30 23.28 21.45 7.85
C GLY A 30 23.03 20.38 8.93
N ILE A 31 24.12 19.98 9.60
CA ILE A 31 24.15 18.83 10.52
C ILE A 31 23.29 19.02 11.78
N VAL A 32 23.15 20.25 12.27
CA VAL A 32 22.35 20.57 13.47
C VAL A 32 20.87 20.27 13.23
N TYR A 33 20.34 20.57 12.04
CA TYR A 33 18.95 20.26 11.69
C TYR A 33 18.69 18.76 11.69
N ILE A 34 19.60 17.97 11.12
CA ILE A 34 19.52 16.50 11.07
C ILE A 34 19.56 15.92 12.50
N ILE A 35 20.46 16.40 13.35
CA ILE A 35 20.54 15.97 14.76
C ILE A 35 19.23 16.27 15.48
N ASN A 36 18.65 17.46 15.31
CA ASN A 36 17.38 17.82 15.91
C ASN A 36 16.24 16.89 15.46
N LYS A 37 16.17 16.57 14.15
CA LYS A 37 15.19 15.61 13.62
C LYS A 37 15.40 14.21 14.21
N ALA A 38 16.64 13.76 14.37
CA ALA A 38 16.95 12.47 14.99
C ALA A 38 16.56 12.42 16.48
N VAL A 39 16.83 13.49 17.24
CA VAL A 39 16.43 13.59 18.65
C VAL A 39 14.91 13.62 18.78
N THR A 40 14.20 14.35 17.91
CA THR A 40 12.73 14.34 17.89
C THR A 40 12.20 12.94 17.60
N ALA A 41 12.67 12.29 16.53
CA ALA A 41 12.27 10.93 16.19
C ALA A 41 12.57 9.93 17.33
N TYR A 42 13.71 10.07 18.00
CA TYR A 42 14.06 9.25 19.17
C TYR A 42 13.05 9.41 20.32
N ARG A 43 12.62 10.64 20.58
CA ARG A 43 11.70 10.96 21.68
C ARG A 43 10.26 10.58 21.38
N THR A 44 9.82 10.71 20.13
CA THR A 44 8.42 10.51 19.75
C THR A 44 8.12 9.10 19.29
N ILE A 45 9.07 8.40 18.67
CA ILE A 45 8.81 7.09 18.08
C ILE A 45 9.15 5.98 19.08
N SER A 46 8.12 5.30 19.54
CA SER A 46 8.15 4.20 20.50
C SER A 46 8.08 2.87 19.77
N PRO A 47 9.13 2.06 19.86
CA PRO A 47 9.11 0.83 19.11
C PRO A 47 8.51 -0.33 19.91
N ILE A 48 7.70 -1.15 19.25
CA ILE A 48 6.84 -2.15 19.87
C ILE A 48 7.41 -3.55 19.65
N LYS A 49 7.48 -4.32 20.75
CA LYS A 49 7.98 -5.69 20.80
C LYS A 49 7.20 -6.51 21.80
N SER A 50 7.05 -7.79 21.51
CA SER A 50 6.44 -8.78 22.40
C SER A 50 7.22 -8.94 23.71
N LYS A 51 6.50 -9.34 24.76
CA LYS A 51 7.11 -9.77 26.04
C LYS A 51 7.63 -11.21 25.89
N GLY A 52 8.86 -11.47 26.33
CA GLY A 52 9.45 -12.82 26.34
C GLY A 52 10.22 -13.18 25.07
N LYS A 53 10.08 -14.42 24.57
CA LYS A 53 10.75 -14.87 23.33
C LYS A 53 10.18 -14.11 22.13
N ARG A 54 11.05 -13.35 21.47
CA ARG A 54 10.71 -12.56 20.28
C ARG A 54 10.74 -13.41 19.02
N THR A 55 9.75 -13.19 18.16
CA THR A 55 9.66 -13.68 16.78
C THR A 55 8.97 -12.60 15.94
N VAL A 56 9.06 -12.70 14.61
CA VAL A 56 8.49 -11.69 13.70
C VAL A 56 6.98 -11.55 13.92
N GLY A 57 6.26 -12.66 13.92
CA GLY A 57 4.81 -12.71 14.13
C GLY A 57 4.40 -12.23 15.52
N ARG A 58 5.18 -12.51 16.57
CA ARG A 58 4.89 -11.97 17.92
C ARG A 58 5.05 -10.46 18.00
N ASP A 59 6.11 -9.92 17.39
CA ASP A 59 6.37 -8.49 17.40
C ASP A 59 5.36 -7.73 16.52
N ILE A 60 4.97 -8.29 15.36
CA ILE A 60 3.88 -7.76 14.52
C ILE A 60 2.55 -7.79 15.26
N LYS A 61 2.18 -8.93 15.89
CA LYS A 61 0.96 -9.04 16.69
C LYS A 61 0.90 -7.96 17.77
N GLU A 62 1.98 -7.82 18.54
CA GLU A 62 2.05 -6.84 19.62
C GLU A 62 1.94 -5.40 19.11
N LEU A 63 2.52 -5.10 17.93
CA LEU A 63 2.36 -3.82 17.27
C LEU A 63 0.90 -3.55 16.93
N LEU A 64 0.24 -4.45 16.19
CA LEU A 64 -1.15 -4.28 15.74
C LEU A 64 -2.15 -4.16 16.91
N LEU A 65 -1.82 -4.73 18.07
CA LEU A 65 -2.58 -4.55 19.31
C LEU A 65 -2.43 -3.14 19.93
N LYS A 66 -1.34 -2.43 19.66
CA LYS A 66 -0.94 -1.20 20.36
C LYS A 66 -0.92 0.07 19.52
N ILE A 67 -0.96 -0.04 18.19
CA ILE A 67 -1.05 1.15 17.34
C ILE A 67 -2.29 1.97 17.69
N ASP A 68 -2.15 3.28 17.77
CA ASP A 68 -3.28 4.16 18.00
C ASP A 68 -4.09 4.27 16.70
N ILE A 69 -5.41 4.27 16.83
CA ILE A 69 -6.33 4.38 15.72
C ILE A 69 -6.79 5.84 15.70
N THR A 70 -6.51 6.54 14.60
CA THR A 70 -6.99 7.90 14.38
C THR A 70 -7.58 7.97 12.99
N ILE A 71 -8.90 7.89 12.92
CA ILE A 71 -9.60 7.81 11.65
C ILE A 71 -10.18 9.18 11.31
N ASP A 72 -9.74 9.69 10.16
CA ASP A 72 -10.37 10.79 9.46
C ASP A 72 -10.77 10.30 8.07
N ASN A 73 -12.07 10.04 7.88
CA ASN A 73 -12.66 9.58 6.63
C ASN A 73 -13.39 10.68 5.87
N SER A 74 -13.02 11.95 6.08
CA SER A 74 -13.52 13.07 5.28
C SER A 74 -13.41 12.86 3.77
N ASN A 75 -12.38 12.13 3.32
CA ASN A 75 -12.17 11.74 1.92
C ASN A 75 -12.61 10.28 1.63
N GLY A 76 -13.63 9.77 2.33
CA GLY A 76 -14.32 8.56 1.91
C GLY A 76 -13.61 7.21 2.14
N PHE A 77 -12.57 7.11 2.98
CA PHE A 77 -11.96 5.82 3.32
C PHE A 77 -11.43 5.75 4.75
N ILE A 78 -11.36 4.53 5.30
CA ILE A 78 -10.72 4.24 6.57
C ILE A 78 -9.24 3.92 6.31
N TYR A 79 -8.35 4.83 6.70
CA TYR A 79 -6.91 4.65 6.54
C TYR A 79 -6.14 5.46 7.59
N PHE A 80 -5.21 4.81 8.28
CA PHE A 80 -4.36 5.45 9.28
C PHE A 80 -3.01 4.75 9.42
N ILE A 81 -2.02 5.51 9.87
CA ILE A 81 -0.70 5.00 10.26
C ILE A 81 -0.34 5.67 11.58
N ASP A 82 -0.03 4.87 12.60
CA ASP A 82 0.54 5.38 13.84
C ASP A 82 2.03 5.64 13.60
N VAL A 83 2.36 6.90 13.25
CA VAL A 83 3.73 7.34 12.97
C VAL A 83 4.61 7.40 14.21
N HIS A 84 4.05 7.21 15.40
CA HIS A 84 4.75 7.20 16.68
C HIS A 84 5.03 5.79 17.19
N LYS A 85 4.53 4.75 16.52
CA LYS A 85 4.85 3.36 16.84
C LYS A 85 5.44 2.64 15.65
N THR A 86 6.48 1.84 15.90
CA THR A 86 7.11 1.05 14.85
C THR A 86 7.35 -0.37 15.33
N VAL A 87 7.29 -1.33 14.41
CA VAL A 87 7.68 -2.70 14.72
C VAL A 87 9.17 -2.77 15.07
N ALA A 88 9.48 -3.52 16.12
CA ALA A 88 10.82 -3.97 16.41
C ALA A 88 10.94 -5.39 15.86
N VAL A 89 11.45 -5.60 14.64
CA VAL A 89 11.77 -6.95 14.15
C VAL A 89 13.28 -7.15 14.10
N SER A 90 13.72 -8.39 14.26
CA SER A 90 15.11 -8.80 14.01
C SER A 90 15.29 -9.11 12.53
N GLY A 91 16.37 -8.62 11.93
CA GLY A 91 16.70 -8.86 10.52
C GLY A 91 16.29 -7.72 9.60
N ASN A 92 16.46 -7.94 8.30
CA ASN A 92 16.03 -7.00 7.26
C ASN A 92 14.53 -7.18 7.01
N ILE A 93 13.84 -6.06 6.77
CA ILE A 93 12.45 -6.06 6.36
C ILE A 93 12.45 -5.91 4.86
N LEU A 94 11.71 -6.78 4.17
CA LEU A 94 11.55 -6.68 2.72
C LEU A 94 10.89 -5.35 2.38
N GLY A 95 11.41 -4.71 1.35
CA GLY A 95 10.87 -3.51 0.75
C GLY A 95 11.09 -3.58 -0.75
N ASN A 96 10.59 -2.59 -1.48
CA ASN A 96 10.69 -2.55 -2.94
C ASN A 96 10.02 -3.75 -3.64
N PHE A 97 8.86 -4.16 -3.12
CA PHE A 97 8.07 -5.26 -3.70
C PHE A 97 6.64 -4.81 -3.96
N CYS A 98 5.95 -5.53 -4.83
CA CYS A 98 4.52 -5.36 -5.06
C CYS A 98 3.75 -6.51 -4.41
N LEU A 99 2.82 -6.20 -3.51
CA LEU A 99 1.86 -7.21 -3.05
C LEU A 99 0.89 -7.50 -4.20
N ASP A 100 0.59 -8.78 -4.44
CA ASP A 100 -0.48 -9.14 -5.36
C ASP A 100 -1.84 -8.88 -4.70
N TYR A 101 -2.39 -7.69 -4.96
CA TYR A 101 -3.67 -7.28 -4.42
C TYR A 101 -4.86 -8.05 -5.01
N SER A 102 -4.70 -8.80 -6.12
CA SER A 102 -5.77 -9.66 -6.63
C SER A 102 -6.15 -10.74 -5.60
N ILE A 103 -5.15 -11.27 -4.88
CA ILE A 103 -5.35 -12.31 -3.88
C ILE A 103 -6.31 -11.84 -2.77
N ILE A 104 -6.19 -10.59 -2.32
CA ILE A 104 -7.05 -10.06 -1.25
C ILE A 104 -8.42 -9.53 -1.73
N ILE A 105 -8.55 -9.26 -3.04
CA ILE A 105 -9.79 -8.76 -3.65
C ILE A 105 -10.66 -9.93 -4.10
N ASP A 106 -10.07 -10.96 -4.71
CA ASP A 106 -10.79 -12.05 -5.34
C ASP A 106 -10.99 -13.26 -4.43
N ARG A 107 -10.47 -13.22 -3.20
CA ARG A 107 -10.59 -14.30 -2.22
C ARG A 107 -11.03 -13.79 -0.85
N ALA A 108 -11.56 -14.70 -0.04
CA ALA A 108 -11.71 -14.46 1.39
C ALA A 108 -10.34 -14.53 2.07
N PHE A 109 -10.04 -13.60 2.98
CA PHE A 109 -8.73 -13.63 3.66
C PHE A 109 -8.54 -14.88 4.54
N ASP A 110 -9.62 -15.48 5.05
CA ASP A 110 -9.53 -16.74 5.79
C ASP A 110 -8.99 -17.89 4.92
N GLU A 111 -9.33 -17.96 3.63
CA GLU A 111 -8.80 -19.00 2.73
C GLU A 111 -7.27 -18.94 2.63
N ILE A 112 -6.74 -17.73 2.47
CA ILE A 112 -5.29 -17.46 2.40
C ILE A 112 -4.63 -17.85 3.73
N TYR A 113 -5.29 -17.53 4.85
CA TYR A 113 -4.81 -17.90 6.17
C TYR A 113 -4.78 -19.43 6.35
N GLN A 114 -5.84 -20.15 5.97
CA GLN A 114 -5.89 -21.61 6.08
C GLN A 114 -4.79 -22.29 5.25
N GLU A 115 -4.47 -21.76 4.07
CA GLU A 115 -3.33 -22.21 3.26
C GLU A 115 -2.00 -22.01 4.00
N ALA A 116 -1.79 -20.82 4.58
CA ALA A 116 -0.57 -20.48 5.30
C ALA A 116 -0.35 -21.34 6.56
N VAL A 117 -1.41 -21.75 7.25
CA VAL A 117 -1.31 -22.58 8.47
C VAL A 117 -1.57 -24.07 8.23
N ARG A 118 -1.72 -24.49 6.97
CA ARG A 118 -1.96 -25.88 6.57
C ARG A 118 -0.93 -26.83 7.18
N TYR A 119 0.33 -26.38 7.25
CA TYR A 119 1.40 -27.09 7.92
C TYR A 119 1.69 -26.40 9.26
N ASN A 120 1.82 -27.19 10.33
CA ASN A 120 2.18 -26.67 11.66
C ASN A 120 3.71 -26.48 11.79
N ASP A 121 4.33 -25.95 10.74
CA ASP A 121 5.75 -25.63 10.70
C ASP A 121 6.04 -24.26 11.33
N GLU A 122 7.26 -23.76 11.19
CA GLU A 122 7.63 -22.45 11.74
C GLU A 122 6.86 -21.31 11.07
N TYR A 123 6.71 -21.36 9.75
CA TYR A 123 5.97 -20.35 8.99
C TYR A 123 4.51 -20.27 9.42
N GLY A 124 3.80 -21.40 9.48
CA GLY A 124 2.39 -21.45 9.88
C GLY A 124 2.14 -20.93 11.30
N ARG A 125 3.09 -21.16 12.24
CA ARG A 125 3.00 -20.59 13.59
C ARG A 125 3.15 -19.07 13.61
N GLU A 126 4.05 -18.53 12.81
CA GLU A 126 4.25 -17.07 12.69
C GLU A 126 3.07 -16.41 11.96
N ALA A 127 2.57 -17.02 10.88
CA ALA A 127 1.39 -16.57 10.15
C ALA A 127 0.15 -16.48 11.05
N ARG A 128 -0.06 -17.47 11.94
CA ARG A 128 -1.14 -17.43 12.95
C ARG A 128 -1.05 -16.22 13.86
N LEU A 129 0.15 -15.89 14.34
CA LEU A 129 0.33 -14.73 15.21
C LEU A 129 0.05 -13.41 14.48
N VAL A 130 0.50 -13.28 13.23
CA VAL A 130 0.19 -12.11 12.39
C VAL A 130 -1.32 -11.99 12.18
N MET A 131 -2.00 -13.09 11.83
CA MET A 131 -3.45 -13.14 11.64
C MET A 131 -4.22 -12.73 12.90
N GLU A 132 -3.83 -13.25 14.07
CA GLU A 132 -4.43 -12.83 15.36
C GLU A 132 -4.27 -11.31 15.61
N GLY A 133 -3.12 -10.74 15.23
CA GLY A 133 -2.90 -9.29 15.29
C GLY A 133 -3.80 -8.51 14.34
N MET A 134 -3.97 -9.00 13.10
CA MET A 134 -4.81 -8.37 12.07
C MET A 134 -6.30 -8.43 12.44
N LEU A 135 -6.78 -9.57 12.92
CA LEU A 135 -8.16 -9.71 13.41
C LEU A 135 -8.41 -8.76 14.59
N SER A 136 -7.47 -8.68 15.54
CA SER A 136 -7.61 -7.74 16.65
C SER A 136 -7.60 -6.28 16.19
N LEU A 137 -6.77 -5.92 15.21
CA LEU A 137 -6.81 -4.58 14.62
C LEU A 137 -8.15 -4.31 13.95
N CYS A 138 -8.68 -5.26 13.17
CA CYS A 138 -9.99 -5.17 12.55
C CYS A 138 -11.10 -4.90 13.58
N ASP A 139 -11.15 -5.70 14.66
CA ASP A 139 -12.12 -5.51 15.75
C ASP A 139 -12.01 -4.13 16.40
N ARG A 140 -10.78 -3.63 16.59
CA ARG A 140 -10.53 -2.30 17.16
C ARG A 140 -10.99 -1.19 16.21
N ILE A 141 -10.75 -1.34 14.90
CA ILE A 141 -11.24 -0.41 13.88
C ILE A 141 -12.78 -0.40 13.86
N ILE A 142 -13.42 -1.58 13.86
CA ILE A 142 -14.88 -1.69 13.90
C ILE A 142 -15.45 -0.99 15.13
N LYS A 143 -14.81 -1.14 16.31
CA LYS A 143 -15.22 -0.45 17.54
C LYS A 143 -15.12 1.07 17.41
N GLU A 144 -14.02 1.58 16.85
CA GLU A 144 -13.83 3.01 16.61
C GLU A 144 -14.85 3.58 15.61
N ILE A 145 -15.17 2.82 14.57
CA ILE A 145 -16.23 3.19 13.61
C ILE A 145 -17.60 3.21 14.28
N ALA A 146 -17.89 2.22 15.13
CA ALA A 146 -19.17 2.07 15.81
C ALA A 146 -19.38 3.04 16.99
N ASP A 147 -18.32 3.72 17.45
CA ASP A 147 -18.41 4.68 18.55
C ASP A 147 -19.44 5.78 18.20
N LYS A 148 -20.27 6.16 19.17
CA LYS A 148 -21.32 7.16 18.99
C LYS A 148 -20.75 8.55 18.72
N ASP A 149 -19.62 8.88 19.34
CA ASP A 149 -18.97 10.18 19.24
C ASP A 149 -18.06 10.29 18.01
N SER A 150 -17.81 9.16 17.32
CA SER A 150 -17.02 9.12 16.09
C SER A 150 -17.70 9.91 14.97
N LYS A 151 -16.92 10.73 14.25
CA LYS A 151 -17.37 11.55 13.11
C LYS A 151 -17.35 10.80 11.77
N ILE A 152 -17.15 9.48 11.81
CA ILE A 152 -17.00 8.67 10.60
C ILE A 152 -18.32 8.62 9.83
N HIS A 153 -18.27 8.94 8.53
CA HIS A 153 -19.41 8.79 7.63
C HIS A 153 -19.57 7.34 7.15
N ASN A 154 -20.79 6.93 6.79
CA ASN A 154 -21.09 5.60 6.27
C ASN A 154 -20.64 4.44 7.18
N LYS A 155 -20.73 4.61 8.51
CA LYS A 155 -20.25 3.65 9.53
C LYS A 155 -20.64 2.20 9.23
N ASN A 156 -21.93 1.95 8.99
CA ASN A 156 -22.44 0.59 8.74
C ASN A 156 -21.79 -0.06 7.51
N LYS A 157 -21.53 0.72 6.46
CA LYS A 157 -20.89 0.25 5.22
C LYS A 157 -19.46 -0.23 5.50
N TYR A 158 -18.63 0.58 6.17
CA TYR A 158 -17.26 0.17 6.49
C TYR A 158 -17.21 -0.97 7.50
N ILE A 159 -18.07 -0.96 8.53
CA ILE A 159 -18.17 -2.11 9.45
C ILE A 159 -18.45 -3.40 8.66
N GLN A 160 -19.33 -3.33 7.66
CA GLN A 160 -19.61 -4.48 6.80
C GLN A 160 -18.40 -4.87 5.95
N TYR A 161 -17.72 -3.93 5.30
CA TYR A 161 -16.51 -4.20 4.52
C TYR A 161 -15.41 -4.89 5.35
N TYR A 162 -15.19 -4.44 6.60
CA TYR A 162 -14.21 -5.05 7.50
C TYR A 162 -14.60 -6.47 7.93
N LYS A 163 -15.89 -6.76 8.09
CA LYS A 163 -16.38 -8.13 8.38
C LYS A 163 -16.26 -9.03 7.15
N ASP A 164 -16.62 -8.52 5.99
CA ASP A 164 -16.71 -9.27 4.74
C ASP A 164 -15.34 -9.65 4.19
N MET A 165 -14.33 -8.79 4.38
CA MET A 165 -12.94 -9.01 3.94
C MET A 165 -12.36 -10.38 4.33
N PHE A 166 -12.73 -10.89 5.50
CA PHE A 166 -12.23 -12.18 5.98
C PHE A 166 -13.04 -13.37 5.48
N MET A 167 -14.29 -13.17 5.07
CA MET A 167 -15.26 -14.23 4.83
C MET A 167 -15.60 -14.45 3.36
N LYS A 168 -15.42 -13.42 2.51
CA LYS A 168 -15.75 -13.51 1.09
C LYS A 168 -14.86 -12.59 0.23
N PRO A 169 -14.77 -12.83 -1.09
CA PRO A 169 -14.20 -11.89 -2.05
C PRO A 169 -14.91 -10.52 -2.01
N ALA A 170 -14.25 -9.48 -2.49
CA ALA A 170 -14.84 -8.15 -2.64
C ALA A 170 -15.96 -8.19 -3.68
N GLU A 171 -17.10 -7.60 -3.32
CA GLU A 171 -18.29 -7.58 -4.17
C GLU A 171 -18.45 -6.28 -4.95
N HIS A 172 -17.88 -5.19 -4.45
CA HIS A 172 -18.03 -3.83 -4.96
C HIS A 172 -16.67 -3.12 -5.12
N PHE A 173 -16.63 -2.12 -6.01
CA PHE A 173 -15.42 -1.37 -6.36
C PHE A 173 -14.83 -0.61 -5.16
N GLU A 174 -15.67 0.11 -4.40
CA GLU A 174 -15.23 0.82 -3.20
C GLU A 174 -14.73 -0.14 -2.11
N GLU A 175 -15.37 -1.29 -1.95
CA GLU A 175 -14.93 -2.33 -1.00
C GLU A 175 -13.53 -2.83 -1.35
N ALA A 176 -13.27 -3.13 -2.63
CA ALA A 176 -11.97 -3.59 -3.08
C ALA A 176 -10.86 -2.56 -2.81
N LEU A 177 -11.13 -1.27 -3.05
CA LEU A 177 -10.21 -0.18 -2.72
C LEU A 177 -9.97 -0.06 -1.21
N GLN A 178 -11.03 -0.21 -0.38
CA GLN A 178 -10.89 -0.21 1.07
C GLN A 178 -10.07 -1.41 1.58
N ARG A 179 -10.18 -2.58 0.93
CA ARG A 179 -9.31 -3.74 1.23
C ARG A 179 -7.86 -3.44 0.89
N ILE A 180 -7.56 -2.88 -0.29
CA ILE A 180 -6.20 -2.45 -0.65
C ILE A 180 -5.64 -1.53 0.44
N LEU A 181 -6.40 -0.52 0.86
CA LEU A 181 -5.98 0.43 1.89
C LEU A 181 -5.68 -0.24 3.24
N PHE A 182 -6.49 -1.23 3.66
CA PHE A 182 -6.27 -1.96 4.92
C PHE A 182 -4.95 -2.72 4.93
N PHE A 183 -4.65 -3.46 3.87
CA PHE A 183 -3.37 -4.18 3.77
C PHE A 183 -2.21 -3.21 3.58
N ASN A 184 -2.41 -2.16 2.79
CA ASN A 184 -1.41 -1.13 2.56
C ASN A 184 -0.96 -0.45 3.87
N GLN A 185 -1.90 -0.08 4.75
CA GLN A 185 -1.54 0.53 6.04
C GLN A 185 -0.75 -0.45 6.93
N ILE A 186 -1.07 -1.75 6.89
CA ILE A 186 -0.35 -2.76 7.66
C ILE A 186 1.09 -2.89 7.14
N LEU A 187 1.29 -2.91 5.82
CA LEU A 187 2.62 -2.91 5.20
C LEU A 187 3.45 -1.70 5.66
N TRP A 188 2.88 -0.50 5.63
CA TRP A 188 3.55 0.71 6.13
C TRP A 188 3.84 0.67 7.64
N GLN A 189 2.90 0.19 8.45
CA GLN A 189 3.05 0.08 9.90
C GLN A 189 4.13 -0.95 10.29
N THR A 190 4.27 -2.00 9.48
CA THR A 190 5.28 -3.06 9.63
C THR A 190 6.58 -2.78 8.87
N ARG A 191 6.71 -1.59 8.27
CA ARG A 191 7.89 -1.06 7.57
C ARG A 191 8.27 -1.77 6.26
N HIS A 192 7.31 -2.42 5.61
CA HIS A 192 7.47 -2.86 4.22
C HIS A 192 7.41 -1.63 3.31
N ARG A 193 8.54 -0.91 3.21
CA ARG A 193 8.65 0.36 2.46
C ARG A 193 8.75 0.11 0.97
N LEU A 194 8.48 1.16 0.18
CA LEU A 194 8.45 1.06 -1.28
C LEU A 194 7.54 -0.11 -1.67
N ASN A 195 6.30 -0.12 -1.17
CA ASN A 195 5.32 -1.16 -1.47
C ASN A 195 4.46 -0.73 -2.67
N GLY A 196 4.63 -1.45 -3.78
CA GLY A 196 3.94 -1.19 -5.03
C GLY A 196 2.46 -1.54 -4.92
N LEU A 197 1.65 -0.96 -5.82
CA LEU A 197 0.21 -1.17 -5.87
C LEU A 197 -0.22 -2.10 -7.01
N GLY A 198 0.68 -2.37 -7.94
CA GLY A 198 0.48 -3.36 -8.99
C GLY A 198 -0.42 -2.86 -10.11
N ARG A 199 -0.91 -3.80 -10.93
CA ARG A 199 -1.80 -3.53 -12.07
C ARG A 199 -3.24 -3.28 -11.65
N LEU A 200 -3.50 -2.15 -10.99
CA LEU A 200 -4.84 -1.85 -10.48
C LEU A 200 -5.91 -1.75 -11.58
N ASP A 201 -5.53 -1.42 -12.81
CA ASP A 201 -6.44 -1.45 -13.97
C ASP A 201 -6.98 -2.85 -14.28
N LYS A 202 -6.17 -3.90 -14.07
CA LYS A 202 -6.58 -5.30 -14.20
C LYS A 202 -7.26 -5.80 -12.92
N ILE A 203 -6.62 -5.57 -11.77
CA ILE A 203 -7.04 -6.13 -10.48
C ILE A 203 -8.44 -5.66 -10.08
N LEU A 204 -8.79 -4.40 -10.36
CA LEU A 204 -10.09 -3.83 -9.99
C LEU A 204 -11.17 -4.01 -11.07
N ASN A 205 -10.80 -4.47 -12.28
CA ASN A 205 -11.69 -4.48 -13.44
C ASN A 205 -12.99 -5.27 -13.18
N ARG A 206 -12.88 -6.42 -12.50
CA ARG A 206 -14.03 -7.29 -12.20
C ARG A 206 -15.08 -6.57 -11.36
N VAL A 207 -14.68 -5.96 -10.26
CA VAL A 207 -15.61 -5.29 -9.33
C VAL A 207 -16.11 -3.97 -9.90
N TYR A 208 -15.28 -3.24 -10.65
CA TYR A 208 -15.69 -2.03 -11.35
C TYR A 208 -16.78 -2.32 -12.39
N ASN A 209 -16.53 -3.24 -13.33
CA ASN A 209 -17.49 -3.54 -14.40
C ASN A 209 -18.80 -4.09 -13.83
N LYS A 210 -18.71 -4.97 -12.82
CA LYS A 210 -19.91 -5.50 -12.13
C LYS A 210 -20.77 -4.37 -11.57
N ASP A 211 -20.18 -3.38 -10.91
CA ASP A 211 -20.95 -2.27 -10.32
C ASP A 211 -21.52 -1.33 -11.39
N ILE A 212 -20.79 -1.07 -12.47
CA ILE A 212 -21.25 -0.26 -13.61
C ILE A 212 -22.41 -0.95 -14.36
N GLU A 213 -22.25 -2.24 -14.68
CA GLU A 213 -23.24 -3.02 -15.45
C GLU A 213 -24.54 -3.25 -14.66
N SER A 214 -24.44 -3.43 -13.34
CA SER A 214 -25.61 -3.56 -12.47
C SER A 214 -26.27 -2.22 -12.10
N GLY A 215 -25.61 -1.09 -12.42
CA GLY A 215 -26.05 0.24 -12.01
C GLY A 215 -25.91 0.50 -10.51
N TYR A 216 -25.05 -0.25 -9.82
CA TYR A 216 -24.76 -0.05 -8.39
C TYR A 216 -24.04 1.29 -8.15
N ILE A 217 -23.12 1.64 -9.06
CA ILE A 217 -22.54 2.98 -9.17
C ILE A 217 -22.56 3.44 -10.62
N THR A 218 -22.55 4.74 -10.81
CA THR A 218 -22.29 5.38 -12.10
C THR A 218 -20.79 5.54 -12.33
N LYS A 219 -20.38 5.73 -13.58
CA LYS A 219 -18.98 6.08 -13.92
C LYS A 219 -18.50 7.32 -13.18
N LYS A 220 -19.39 8.30 -12.96
CA LYS A 220 -19.02 9.53 -12.24
C LYS A 220 -18.78 9.29 -10.75
N GLU A 221 -19.56 8.42 -10.13
CA GLU A 221 -19.33 8.02 -8.74
C GLU A 221 -18.03 7.22 -8.61
N ALA A 222 -17.74 6.32 -9.57
CA ALA A 222 -16.46 5.60 -9.60
C ALA A 222 -15.25 6.55 -9.71
N GLU A 223 -15.33 7.60 -10.52
CA GLU A 223 -14.29 8.64 -10.59
C GLU A 223 -14.06 9.32 -9.23
N ILE A 224 -15.13 9.67 -8.51
CA ILE A 224 -15.03 10.32 -7.20
C ILE A 224 -14.41 9.37 -6.18
N ILE A 225 -14.86 8.11 -6.16
CA ILE A 225 -14.29 7.06 -5.30
C ILE A 225 -12.79 6.87 -5.58
N LEU A 226 -12.39 6.93 -6.85
CA LEU A 226 -10.99 6.81 -7.25
C LEU A 226 -10.16 8.02 -6.81
N ASP A 227 -10.68 9.23 -6.98
CA ASP A 227 -10.03 10.46 -6.54
C ASP A 227 -9.80 10.42 -5.01
N ASP A 228 -10.81 10.01 -4.24
CA ASP A 228 -10.76 9.83 -2.78
C ASP A 228 -9.73 8.77 -2.35
N PHE A 229 -9.63 7.67 -3.10
CA PHE A 229 -8.65 6.62 -2.87
C PHE A 229 -7.22 7.13 -3.07
N LEU A 230 -6.95 7.85 -4.16
CA LEU A 230 -5.63 8.44 -4.44
C LEU A 230 -5.24 9.49 -3.39
N ILE A 231 -6.18 10.36 -3.00
CA ILE A 231 -5.97 11.32 -1.90
C ILE A 231 -5.63 10.58 -0.61
N THR A 232 -6.34 9.49 -0.31
CA THR A 232 -6.11 8.69 0.89
C THR A 232 -4.73 8.03 0.89
N LEU A 233 -4.30 7.45 -0.24
CA LEU A 233 -2.95 6.90 -0.39
C LEU A 233 -1.86 7.97 -0.23
N SER A 234 -2.12 9.22 -0.64
CA SER A 234 -1.16 10.32 -0.52
C SER A 234 -0.92 10.79 0.93
N LYS A 235 -1.72 10.33 1.90
CA LYS A 235 -1.55 10.68 3.32
C LYS A 235 -0.20 10.17 3.86
N TYR A 236 0.32 10.88 4.87
CA TYR A 236 1.57 10.60 5.57
C TYR A 236 2.85 10.65 4.70
N PRO A 237 3.03 11.64 3.80
CA PRO A 237 4.17 11.69 2.89
C PRO A 237 5.51 11.72 3.63
N GLU A 238 5.59 12.47 4.74
CA GLU A 238 6.79 12.53 5.58
C GLU A 238 7.13 11.19 6.21
N TYR A 239 6.14 10.36 6.60
CA TYR A 239 6.41 9.05 7.20
C TYR A 239 6.83 8.04 6.12
N LYS A 240 6.12 8.04 4.99
CA LYS A 240 6.28 7.07 3.91
C LYS A 240 7.54 7.29 3.07
N SER A 241 8.00 8.55 2.95
CA SER A 241 9.23 8.89 2.24
C SER A 241 10.43 8.15 2.84
N ASP A 242 11.19 7.47 1.98
CA ASP A 242 12.36 6.69 2.34
C ASP A 242 13.63 7.53 2.33
N SER A 243 14.41 7.51 1.25
CA SER A 243 15.73 8.14 1.18
C SER A 243 15.67 9.62 0.80
N LEU A 244 14.60 10.07 0.14
CA LEU A 244 14.33 11.46 -0.21
C LEU A 244 12.87 11.83 0.08
N MET A 245 12.58 13.11 0.31
CA MET A 245 11.19 13.58 0.40
C MET A 245 10.45 13.33 -0.92
N GLY A 246 9.33 12.59 -0.85
CA GLY A 246 8.58 12.15 -2.03
C GLY A 246 9.02 10.79 -2.60
N ASP A 247 10.08 10.18 -2.06
CA ASP A 247 10.49 8.82 -2.43
C ASP A 247 9.67 7.78 -1.65
N ILE A 248 8.40 7.62 -2.03
CA ILE A 248 7.42 6.75 -1.35
C ILE A 248 7.39 5.35 -1.99
N GLY A 249 7.66 5.25 -3.29
CA GLY A 249 7.72 3.97 -4.01
C GLY A 249 6.38 3.24 -4.17
N GLN A 250 5.25 3.95 -4.04
CA GLN A 250 3.94 3.39 -4.38
C GLN A 250 3.63 3.67 -5.85
N ILE A 251 3.77 2.65 -6.70
CA ILE A 251 3.51 2.74 -8.13
C ILE A 251 2.27 1.91 -8.48
N ILE A 252 1.32 2.56 -9.17
CA ILE A 252 0.19 1.93 -9.86
C ILE A 252 0.60 1.69 -11.30
N ILE A 253 0.46 0.47 -11.79
CA ILE A 253 0.81 0.11 -13.16
C ILE A 253 -0.46 0.02 -13.99
N LEU A 254 -0.41 0.58 -15.21
CA LEU A 254 -1.52 0.65 -16.14
C LEU A 254 -1.08 0.23 -17.54
N GLY A 255 -2.02 -0.28 -18.34
CA GLY A 255 -1.86 -0.52 -19.77
C GLY A 255 -0.81 -1.56 -20.14
N GLY A 256 -0.38 -1.57 -21.40
CA GLY A 256 0.71 -2.41 -21.90
C GLY A 256 0.26 -3.61 -22.71
N LEU A 257 1.22 -4.30 -23.31
CA LEU A 257 0.95 -5.45 -24.17
C LEU A 257 0.41 -6.65 -23.40
N THR A 258 -0.45 -7.40 -24.09
CA THR A 258 -0.87 -8.75 -23.72
C THR A 258 0.02 -9.79 -24.39
N SER A 259 -0.06 -11.03 -23.93
CA SER A 259 0.64 -12.18 -24.52
C SER A 259 0.31 -12.46 -25.99
N ASP A 260 -0.75 -11.83 -26.50
CA ASP A 260 -1.26 -11.96 -27.87
C ASP A 260 -0.85 -10.77 -28.75
N GLU A 261 0.10 -9.95 -28.28
CA GLU A 261 0.62 -8.74 -28.94
C GLU A 261 -0.40 -7.60 -29.14
N ASP A 262 -1.59 -7.73 -28.55
CA ASP A 262 -2.55 -6.63 -28.46
C ASP A 262 -2.21 -5.68 -27.30
N TYR A 263 -2.61 -4.42 -27.42
CA TYR A 263 -2.46 -3.44 -26.34
C TYR A 263 -3.66 -3.47 -25.39
N PHE A 264 -3.42 -3.84 -24.13
CA PHE A 264 -4.43 -3.80 -23.08
C PHE A 264 -4.63 -2.37 -22.57
N TYR A 265 -5.89 -1.94 -22.54
CA TYR A 265 -6.37 -0.80 -21.76
C TYR A 265 -7.85 -1.00 -21.46
N ASN A 266 -8.35 -0.33 -20.43
CA ASN A 266 -9.77 -0.30 -20.12
C ASN A 266 -10.18 1.07 -19.55
N ASP A 267 -11.44 1.19 -19.14
CA ASP A 267 -11.98 2.37 -18.50
C ASP A 267 -11.16 2.81 -17.28
N LEU A 268 -10.68 1.86 -16.46
CA LEU A 268 -9.85 2.16 -15.30
C LEU A 268 -8.48 2.71 -15.70
N THR A 269 -7.85 2.19 -16.77
CA THR A 269 -6.60 2.75 -17.32
C THR A 269 -6.73 4.25 -17.57
N LEU A 270 -7.80 4.66 -18.25
CA LEU A 270 -8.05 6.07 -18.56
C LEU A 270 -8.44 6.86 -17.30
N MET A 271 -9.31 6.28 -16.46
CA MET A 271 -9.79 6.92 -15.24
C MET A 271 -8.66 7.22 -14.25
N PHE A 272 -7.67 6.34 -14.10
CA PHE A 272 -6.49 6.60 -13.26
C PHE A 272 -5.62 7.73 -13.83
N LEU A 273 -5.37 7.77 -15.15
CA LEU A 273 -4.60 8.85 -15.78
C LEU A 273 -5.26 10.22 -15.53
N GLU A 274 -6.57 10.28 -15.71
CA GLU A 274 -7.35 11.49 -15.47
C GLU A 274 -7.43 11.85 -13.98
N ALA A 275 -7.60 10.85 -13.10
CA ALA A 275 -7.67 11.06 -11.65
C ALA A 275 -6.38 11.68 -11.11
N ILE A 276 -5.20 11.24 -11.58
CA ILE A 276 -3.93 11.87 -11.22
C ILE A 276 -3.89 13.34 -11.63
N ALA A 277 -4.42 13.67 -12.81
CA ALA A 277 -4.48 15.05 -13.30
C ALA A 277 -5.44 15.93 -12.47
N ARG A 278 -6.55 15.36 -12.00
CA ARG A 278 -7.54 16.04 -11.14
C ARG A 278 -7.05 16.21 -9.70
N VAL A 279 -6.56 15.14 -9.10
CA VAL A 279 -6.17 15.06 -7.68
C VAL A 279 -4.89 15.85 -7.39
N LYS A 280 -3.97 15.93 -8.36
CA LYS A 280 -2.73 16.72 -8.26
C LYS A 280 -1.88 16.43 -7.03
N ARG A 281 -1.82 15.15 -6.64
CA ARG A 281 -0.89 14.65 -5.61
C ARG A 281 0.31 14.01 -6.30
N PRO A 282 1.53 14.17 -5.75
CA PRO A 282 2.71 13.57 -6.35
C PRO A 282 2.71 12.04 -6.23
N ASP A 283 2.06 11.49 -5.21
CA ASP A 283 2.01 10.04 -4.93
C ASP A 283 0.56 9.59 -4.65
N PRO A 284 0.20 8.34 -4.98
CA PRO A 284 1.03 7.34 -5.65
C PRO A 284 1.39 7.74 -7.09
N LYS A 285 2.51 7.24 -7.59
CA LYS A 285 2.87 7.41 -9.01
C LYS A 285 2.05 6.47 -9.87
N VAL A 286 1.74 6.90 -11.07
CA VAL A 286 1.23 6.01 -12.12
C VAL A 286 2.35 5.72 -13.09
N LEU A 287 2.50 4.45 -13.46
CA LEU A 287 3.33 4.00 -14.56
C LEU A 287 2.44 3.41 -15.65
N LEU A 288 2.45 4.04 -16.82
CA LEU A 288 1.79 3.53 -18.01
C LEU A 288 2.80 2.75 -18.84
N ARG A 289 2.47 1.48 -19.11
CA ARG A 289 3.20 0.67 -20.08
C ARG A 289 2.74 1.06 -21.48
N VAL A 290 3.68 1.49 -22.33
CA VAL A 290 3.42 1.97 -23.68
C VAL A 290 4.07 1.04 -24.70
N SER A 291 3.50 1.00 -25.91
CA SER A 291 4.05 0.27 -27.06
C SER A 291 3.55 0.97 -28.33
N LYS A 292 4.20 0.70 -29.46
CA LYS A 292 3.73 1.07 -30.81
C LYS A 292 2.29 0.59 -31.13
N PHE A 293 1.78 -0.40 -30.40
CA PHE A 293 0.41 -0.90 -30.55
C PHE A 293 -0.62 -0.15 -29.70
N MET A 294 -0.19 0.78 -28.84
CA MET A 294 -1.08 1.62 -28.03
C MET A 294 -1.93 2.52 -28.94
N PRO A 295 -3.25 2.61 -28.74
CA PRO A 295 -4.09 3.53 -29.50
C PRO A 295 -3.69 4.99 -29.31
N ASP A 296 -3.53 5.73 -30.42
CA ASP A 296 -3.07 7.13 -30.43
C ASP A 296 -3.92 8.06 -29.55
N TYR A 297 -5.22 7.81 -29.40
CA TYR A 297 -6.08 8.69 -28.62
C TYR A 297 -5.74 8.71 -27.13
N ILE A 298 -5.07 7.66 -26.60
CA ILE A 298 -4.60 7.61 -25.20
C ILE A 298 -3.50 8.67 -24.96
N ILE A 299 -2.81 9.13 -26.01
CA ILE A 299 -1.79 10.20 -25.92
C ILE A 299 -2.38 11.48 -25.33
N ASN A 300 -3.66 11.77 -25.57
CA ASN A 300 -4.32 12.92 -24.96
C ASN A 300 -4.41 12.77 -23.43
N ASN A 301 -4.84 11.61 -22.93
CA ASN A 301 -4.87 11.32 -21.49
C ASN A 301 -3.46 11.38 -20.85
N ILE A 302 -2.44 10.87 -21.56
CA ILE A 302 -1.04 10.97 -21.12
C ILE A 302 -0.62 12.43 -21.02
N THR A 303 -0.91 13.23 -22.05
CA THR A 303 -0.52 14.64 -22.13
C THR A 303 -1.16 15.45 -21.00
N GLU A 304 -2.46 15.28 -20.76
CA GLU A 304 -3.16 15.94 -19.65
C GLU A 304 -2.59 15.54 -18.28
N CYS A 305 -2.25 14.27 -18.11
CA CYS A 305 -1.62 13.77 -16.89
C CYS A 305 -0.23 14.38 -16.66
N LEU A 306 0.60 14.50 -17.71
CA LEU A 306 1.91 15.17 -17.65
C LEU A 306 1.78 16.67 -17.33
N LEU A 307 0.82 17.36 -17.96
CA LEU A 307 0.57 18.80 -17.76
C LEU A 307 0.14 19.13 -16.33
N ALA A 308 -0.40 18.15 -15.59
CA ALA A 308 -0.72 18.30 -14.17
C ALA A 308 0.53 18.42 -13.27
N GLN A 309 1.73 18.17 -13.79
CA GLN A 309 3.02 18.38 -13.11
C GLN A 309 3.17 17.61 -11.79
N THR A 310 2.58 16.42 -11.71
CA THR A 310 2.70 15.51 -10.55
C THR A 310 3.92 14.59 -10.65
N GLY A 311 4.65 14.61 -11.78
CA GLY A 311 5.68 13.62 -12.11
C GLY A 311 5.10 12.26 -12.51
N SER A 312 3.86 12.24 -13.01
CA SER A 312 3.19 11.09 -13.60
C SER A 312 2.55 11.47 -14.95
N PRO A 313 2.28 10.51 -15.83
CA PRO A 313 2.64 9.11 -15.68
C PRO A 313 4.14 8.91 -15.98
N LEU A 314 4.75 7.93 -15.32
CA LEU A 314 5.99 7.33 -15.78
C LEU A 314 5.65 6.46 -17.00
N LEU A 315 6.53 6.43 -18.00
CA LEU A 315 6.32 5.64 -19.22
C LEU A 315 7.33 4.49 -19.27
N SER A 316 6.84 3.26 -19.42
CA SER A 316 7.67 2.07 -19.62
C SER A 316 7.42 1.50 -21.01
N ASN A 317 8.45 1.34 -21.83
CA ASN A 317 8.30 0.91 -23.21
C ASN A 317 8.35 -0.62 -23.32
N ASP A 318 7.18 -1.23 -23.52
CA ASP A 318 7.02 -2.68 -23.67
C ASP A 318 7.76 -3.22 -24.91
N ASP A 319 7.91 -2.43 -25.98
CA ASP A 319 8.65 -2.84 -27.19
C ASP A 319 10.15 -3.05 -26.92
N VAL A 320 10.65 -2.58 -25.77
CA VAL A 320 12.06 -2.71 -25.35
C VAL A 320 12.18 -3.59 -24.12
N VAL A 321 11.32 -3.39 -23.11
CA VAL A 321 11.40 -4.11 -21.83
C VAL A 321 11.10 -5.58 -22.01
N ILE A 322 10.04 -5.94 -22.74
CA ILE A 322 9.62 -7.34 -22.90
C ILE A 322 10.74 -8.17 -23.55
N PRO A 323 11.32 -7.78 -24.70
CA PRO A 323 12.45 -8.51 -25.29
C PRO A 323 13.66 -8.64 -24.36
N ALA A 324 13.89 -7.66 -23.47
CA ALA A 324 15.02 -7.69 -22.55
C ALA A 324 14.85 -8.70 -21.40
N ILE A 325 13.62 -9.01 -21.01
CA ILE A 325 13.32 -9.91 -19.89
C ILE A 325 12.79 -11.28 -20.32
N GLU A 326 12.54 -11.47 -21.63
CA GLU A 326 11.93 -12.67 -22.21
C GLU A 326 12.63 -13.98 -21.85
N SER A 327 13.96 -13.95 -21.69
CA SER A 327 14.77 -15.13 -21.37
C SER A 327 14.79 -15.49 -19.88
N SER A 328 14.32 -14.58 -19.02
CA SER A 328 14.50 -14.68 -17.56
C SER A 328 13.22 -15.06 -16.81
N PHE A 329 12.05 -14.92 -17.44
CA PHE A 329 10.76 -15.08 -16.78
C PHE A 329 9.77 -15.88 -17.63
N SER A 330 8.67 -16.33 -17.01
CA SER A 330 7.59 -16.99 -17.73
C SER A 330 6.85 -16.01 -18.64
N LYS A 331 6.20 -16.51 -19.69
CA LYS A 331 5.38 -15.66 -20.58
C LYS A 331 4.33 -14.87 -19.79
N GLU A 332 3.71 -15.48 -18.78
CA GLU A 332 2.73 -14.79 -17.94
C GLU A 332 3.34 -13.62 -17.16
N ASP A 333 4.50 -13.81 -16.55
CA ASP A 333 5.21 -12.78 -15.79
C ASP A 333 5.71 -11.64 -16.69
N ILE A 334 6.22 -11.98 -17.87
CA ILE A 334 6.72 -11.01 -18.86
C ILE A 334 5.63 -10.01 -19.24
N TYR A 335 4.40 -10.46 -19.50
CA TYR A 335 3.32 -9.56 -19.89
C TYR A 335 2.58 -8.93 -18.70
N ASN A 336 2.91 -9.33 -17.47
CA ASN A 336 2.40 -8.75 -16.23
C ASN A 336 3.51 -8.15 -15.35
N TYR A 337 4.66 -7.80 -15.94
CA TYR A 337 5.79 -7.28 -15.18
C TYR A 337 5.44 -6.00 -14.41
N HIS A 338 6.17 -5.82 -13.30
CA HIS A 338 6.11 -4.64 -12.45
C HIS A 338 7.50 -3.98 -12.38
N THR A 339 7.56 -2.68 -12.10
CA THR A 339 8.83 -1.92 -12.08
C THR A 339 9.55 -1.92 -10.73
N MET A 340 9.22 -2.85 -9.84
CA MET A 340 9.78 -2.93 -8.50
C MET A 340 10.93 -3.95 -8.55
N GLN A 341 12.13 -3.52 -8.18
CA GLN A 341 13.35 -4.34 -8.17
C GLN A 341 13.49 -5.07 -6.83
N GLU A 342 13.66 -6.38 -6.84
CA GLU A 342 14.48 -7.04 -5.82
C GLU A 342 15.87 -7.36 -6.36
#